data_AF-A0A959H6Y5-F1
#
_entry.id   AF-A0A959H6Y5-F1
#
_cell.length_a   1.000
_cell.length_b   1.000
_cell.length_c   1.000
_cell.angle_alpha   90.00
_cell.angle_beta   90.00
_cell.angle_gamma   90.00
#
_symmetry.space_group_name_H-M   'P 1'
#
loop_
_entity.id
_entity.type
_entity.pdbx_description
1 polymer ?
#
loop_
_entity_poly.entity_id
_entity_poly.type
_entity_poly.pdbx_seq_one_letter_code
_entity_poly.pdbx_strand_id
1 'polypeptide(L)'
;GEERAPLVLAMPDYMAPVYKETSDYLDIAPIHVSGEPKEGNLNALHSKALEIVNNYFRDGQQAQARLFREQSEGDGASASVLDILPKAAEGRVQTLFVARNKHSWGQYDEEKNTVELFKESKPKSLDLMSLAATYTHLHGGKVYILPPEEMPQPAANICAIYR
;
A
#
# COMPACT_ATOMS: atom_id res chain seq x y z
N GLY A 1 -14.09 10.33 -12.51
CA GLY A 1 -13.42 9.33 -11.67
C GLY A 1 -12.15 8.99 -12.38
N GLU A 2 -11.01 9.40 -11.84
CA GLU A 2 -9.72 9.07 -12.44
C GLU A 2 -9.45 7.59 -12.20
N GLU A 3 -9.37 6.82 -13.28
CA GLU A 3 -9.00 5.42 -13.23
C GLU A 3 -7.50 5.33 -12.98
N ARG A 4 -7.11 4.98 -11.74
CA ARG A 4 -5.71 4.83 -11.27
C ARG A 4 -5.21 3.39 -11.38
N ALA A 5 -5.83 2.60 -12.25
CA ALA A 5 -5.45 1.20 -12.45
C ALA A 5 -4.23 1.16 -13.38
N PRO A 6 -3.21 0.33 -13.08
CA PRO A 6 -2.03 0.22 -13.93
C PRO A 6 -2.41 -0.34 -15.30
N LEU A 7 -2.05 0.38 -16.36
CA LEU A 7 -2.29 -0.02 -17.74
C LEU A 7 -1.08 -0.77 -18.30
N VAL A 8 -1.27 -2.01 -18.74
CA VAL A 8 -0.24 -2.77 -19.46
C VAL A 8 -0.52 -2.73 -20.96
N LEU A 9 0.46 -2.24 -21.72
CA LEU A 9 0.39 -2.18 -23.17
C LEU A 9 0.79 -3.53 -23.79
N ALA A 10 0.14 -3.91 -24.89
CA ALA A 10 0.47 -5.09 -25.67
C ALA A 10 0.72 -4.67 -27.12
N MET A 11 1.99 -4.48 -27.47
CA MET A 11 2.39 -3.88 -28.74
C MET A 11 3.84 -4.24 -29.11
N PRO A 12 4.24 -4.06 -30.37
CA PRO A 12 5.64 -4.14 -30.77
C PRO A 12 6.53 -3.16 -29.99
N ASP A 13 7.74 -3.58 -29.65
CA ASP A 13 8.65 -2.82 -28.77
C ASP A 13 8.95 -1.41 -29.25
N TYR A 14 9.01 -1.19 -30.56
CA TYR A 14 9.31 0.10 -31.14
C TYR A 14 8.17 1.13 -30.97
N MET A 15 6.93 0.69 -30.72
CA MET A 15 5.79 1.58 -30.51
C MET A 15 5.61 2.01 -29.05
N ALA A 16 6.09 1.20 -28.09
CA ALA A 16 5.85 1.44 -26.67
C ALA A 16 6.42 2.79 -26.14
N PRO A 17 7.64 3.22 -26.52
CA PRO A 17 8.15 4.54 -26.11
C PRO A 17 7.32 5.69 -26.67
N VAL A 18 6.93 5.62 -27.95
CA VAL A 18 6.15 6.66 -28.64
C VAL A 18 4.76 6.82 -28.00
N TYR A 19 4.12 5.71 -27.65
CA TYR A 19 2.82 5.76 -26.97
C TYR A 19 2.93 6.38 -25.57
N LYS A 20 3.98 6.05 -24.81
CA LYS A 20 4.21 6.64 -23.47
C LYS A 20 4.47 8.15 -23.53
N GLU A 21 5.18 8.64 -24.53
CA GLU A 21 5.49 10.07 -24.68
C GLU A 21 4.27 10.91 -25.08
N THR A 22 3.27 10.28 -25.71
CA THR A 22 2.10 10.98 -26.29
C THR A 22 0.80 10.75 -25.52
N SER A 23 0.81 9.87 -24.51
CA SER A 23 -0.39 9.51 -23.75
C SER A 23 -0.56 10.39 -22.51
N ASP A 24 -1.78 10.86 -22.29
CA ASP A 24 -2.19 11.57 -21.07
C ASP A 24 -2.45 10.63 -19.87
N TYR A 25 -2.27 9.31 -20.04
CA TYR A 25 -2.60 8.33 -18.99
C TYR A 25 -1.45 8.21 -17.97
N LEU A 26 -1.72 8.59 -16.71
CA LEU A 26 -0.69 8.72 -15.66
C LEU A 26 -0.03 7.40 -15.25
N ASP A 27 -0.74 6.26 -15.30
CA ASP A 27 -0.30 4.98 -14.72
C ASP A 27 -0.04 3.89 -15.79
N ILE A 28 0.74 4.21 -16.82
CA ILE A 28 1.23 3.21 -17.78
C ILE A 28 2.36 2.40 -17.11
N ALA A 29 2.20 1.08 -17.05
CA ALA A 29 3.21 0.19 -16.50
C ALA A 29 4.56 0.37 -17.25
N PRO A 30 5.71 0.34 -16.54
CA PRO A 30 7.01 0.54 -17.16
C PRO A 30 7.35 -0.54 -18.20
N ILE A 31 6.74 -1.72 -18.10
CA ILE A 31 6.98 -2.89 -18.95
C ILE A 31 5.71 -3.17 -19.76
N HIS A 32 5.85 -3.45 -21.06
CA HIS A 32 4.76 -3.85 -21.96
C HIS A 32 4.90 -5.31 -22.38
N VAL A 33 3.81 -5.93 -22.81
CA VAL A 33 3.85 -7.26 -23.43
C VAL A 33 4.31 -7.08 -24.88
N SER A 34 5.56 -7.48 -25.15
CA SER A 34 6.16 -7.43 -26.47
C SER A 34 5.46 -8.35 -27.48
N GLY A 35 5.22 -7.81 -28.67
CA GLY A 35 4.74 -8.55 -29.84
C GLY A 35 3.36 -8.11 -30.34
N GLU A 36 2.95 -8.65 -31.48
CA GLU A 36 1.61 -8.41 -32.05
C GLU A 36 0.56 -9.27 -31.33
N PRO A 37 -0.50 -8.67 -30.77
CA PRO A 37 -1.63 -9.43 -30.24
C PRO A 37 -2.31 -10.17 -31.41
N LYS A 38 -2.32 -11.51 -31.36
CA LYS A 38 -3.07 -12.35 -32.31
C LYS A 38 -4.28 -12.96 -31.59
N GLU A 39 -5.41 -13.09 -32.29
CA GLU A 39 -6.71 -13.50 -31.73
C GLU A 39 -6.73 -14.88 -31.02
N GLY A 40 -5.68 -15.71 -31.15
CA GLY A 40 -5.54 -16.98 -30.42
C GLY A 40 -4.69 -16.96 -29.16
N ASN A 41 -4.07 -15.83 -28.79
CA ASN A 41 -3.04 -15.76 -27.73
C ASN A 41 -3.47 -14.96 -26.48
N LEU A 42 -4.77 -14.68 -26.33
CA LEU A 42 -5.30 -13.81 -25.27
C LEU A 42 -4.95 -14.30 -23.85
N ASN A 43 -5.00 -15.62 -23.61
CA ASN A 43 -4.64 -16.18 -22.30
C ASN A 43 -3.16 -15.99 -21.97
N ALA A 44 -2.24 -16.19 -22.92
CA ALA A 44 -0.82 -15.98 -22.65
C ALA A 44 -0.48 -14.50 -22.53
N LEU A 45 -1.16 -13.63 -23.29
CA LEU A 45 -1.05 -12.19 -23.17
C LEU A 45 -1.49 -11.71 -21.78
N HIS A 46 -2.64 -12.20 -21.32
CA HIS A 46 -3.17 -11.94 -19.99
C HIS A 46 -2.21 -12.43 -18.90
N SER A 47 -1.66 -13.65 -19.01
CA SER A 47 -0.68 -14.17 -18.04
C SER A 47 0.58 -13.30 -17.96
N LYS A 48 1.12 -12.85 -19.11
CA LYS A 48 2.28 -11.95 -19.14
C LYS A 48 1.97 -10.57 -18.56
N ALA A 49 0.80 -10.02 -18.88
CA ALA A 49 0.35 -8.75 -18.31
C ALA A 49 0.19 -8.86 -16.79
N LEU A 50 -0.36 -9.98 -16.30
CA LEU A 50 -0.53 -10.22 -14.87
C LEU A 50 0.82 -10.29 -14.15
N GLU A 51 1.84 -10.90 -14.75
CA GLU A 51 3.21 -10.91 -14.23
C GLU A 51 3.77 -9.50 -14.08
N ILE A 52 3.61 -8.65 -15.10
CA ILE A 52 4.04 -7.25 -15.07
C ILE A 52 3.33 -6.48 -13.96
N VAL A 53 2.00 -6.61 -13.86
CA VAL A 53 1.20 -5.93 -12.82
C VAL A 53 1.62 -6.38 -11.42
N ASN A 54 1.82 -7.69 -11.22
CA ASN A 54 2.28 -8.23 -9.94
C ASN A 54 3.65 -7.66 -9.54
N ASN A 55 4.58 -7.57 -10.49
CA ASN A 55 5.90 -6.99 -10.24
C ASN A 55 5.81 -5.49 -9.93
N TYR A 56 5.00 -4.74 -10.67
CA TYR A 56 4.79 -3.30 -10.44
C TYR A 56 4.30 -3.01 -9.01
N PHE A 57 3.28 -3.73 -8.54
CA PHE A 57 2.79 -3.54 -7.17
C PHE A 57 3.81 -3.98 -6.11
N ARG A 58 4.51 -5.10 -6.35
CA ARG A 58 5.56 -5.60 -5.46
C ARG A 58 6.71 -4.61 -5.33
N ASP A 59 7.17 -4.04 -6.43
CA ASP A 59 8.25 -3.05 -6.44
C ASP A 59 7.84 -1.78 -5.70
N GLY A 60 6.61 -1.31 -5.92
CA GLY A 60 6.03 -0.19 -5.17
C GLY A 60 5.97 -0.45 -3.67
N GLN A 61 5.51 -1.63 -3.25
CA GLN A 61 5.51 -2.07 -1.85
C GLN A 61 6.93 -2.10 -1.27
N GLN A 62 7.90 -2.69 -1.98
CA GLN A 62 9.28 -2.78 -1.52
C GLN A 62 9.96 -1.41 -1.40
N ALA A 63 9.67 -0.49 -2.33
CA ALA A 63 10.16 0.89 -2.26
C ALA A 63 9.65 1.60 -1.01
N GLN A 64 8.36 1.46 -0.70
CA GLN A 64 7.80 2.03 0.54
C GLN A 64 8.40 1.36 1.78
N ALA A 65 8.62 0.04 1.78
CA ALA A 65 9.25 -0.64 2.92
C ALA A 65 10.71 -0.20 3.13
N ARG A 66 11.45 0.15 2.06
CA ARG A 66 12.79 0.76 2.16
C ARG A 66 12.70 2.16 2.76
N LEU A 67 11.79 3.00 2.26
CA LEU A 67 11.57 4.35 2.78
C LEU A 67 11.21 4.34 4.27
N PHE A 68 10.37 3.40 4.70
CA PHE A 68 10.09 3.23 6.14
C PHE A 68 11.36 3.00 6.95
N ARG A 69 12.25 2.09 6.51
CA ARG A 69 13.51 1.79 7.22
C ARG A 69 14.46 2.98 7.24
N GLU A 70 14.48 3.79 6.19
CA GLU A 70 15.28 5.02 6.13
C GLU A 70 14.74 6.10 7.08
N GLN A 71 13.42 6.18 7.25
CA GLN A 71 12.78 7.18 8.12
C GLN A 71 12.57 6.73 9.56
N SER A 72 12.75 5.43 9.87
CA SER A 72 12.50 4.88 11.21
C SER A 72 13.44 5.38 12.29
N GLU A 73 14.58 5.98 11.92
CA GLU A 73 15.52 6.61 12.88
C GLU A 73 15.10 8.03 13.28
N GLY A 74 14.14 8.63 12.58
CA GLY A 74 13.62 9.98 12.87
C GLY A 74 12.10 9.99 13.12
N ASP A 75 11.49 11.18 13.04
CA ASP A 75 10.05 11.37 13.31
C ASP A 75 9.13 11.09 12.10
N GLY A 76 9.72 10.68 10.96
CA GLY A 76 9.02 10.43 9.70
C GLY A 76 8.27 9.09 9.63
N ALA A 77 8.57 8.16 10.54
CA ALA A 77 7.92 6.86 10.59
C ALA A 77 7.67 6.39 12.02
N SER A 78 6.76 5.43 12.23
CA SER A 78 6.58 4.74 13.51
C SER A 78 6.08 3.31 13.30
N ALA A 79 6.33 2.45 14.29
CA ALA A 79 5.81 1.10 14.38
C ALA A 79 4.85 0.89 15.57
N SER A 80 4.43 1.99 16.22
CA SER A 80 3.52 1.95 17.36
C SER A 80 2.13 2.43 16.98
N VAL A 81 1.11 1.58 17.19
CA VAL A 81 -0.28 1.95 16.93
C VAL A 81 -0.74 3.17 17.74
N LEU A 82 -0.12 3.41 18.91
CA LEU A 82 -0.40 4.57 19.77
C LEU A 82 -0.03 5.90 19.08
N ASP A 83 1.02 5.90 18.26
CA ASP A 83 1.46 7.10 17.54
C ASP A 83 0.78 7.21 16.17
N ILE A 84 0.57 6.05 15.53
CA ILE A 84 0.09 5.96 14.15
C ILE A 84 -1.38 6.32 14.05
N LEU A 85 -2.22 5.81 14.96
CA LEU A 85 -3.67 6.00 14.86
C LEU A 85 -4.10 7.48 14.95
N PRO A 86 -3.59 8.29 15.90
CA PRO A 86 -3.80 9.73 15.92
C PRO A 86 -3.43 10.42 14.61
N LYS A 87 -2.23 10.13 14.09
CA LYS A 87 -1.75 10.69 12.82
C LYS A 87 -2.56 10.20 11.62
N ALA A 88 -3.10 8.98 11.67
CA ALA A 88 -3.97 8.45 10.62
C ALA A 88 -5.30 9.21 10.60
N ALA A 89 -5.91 9.44 11.77
CA ALA A 89 -7.13 10.22 11.95
C ALA A 89 -6.96 11.69 11.52
N GLU A 90 -5.77 12.26 11.69
CA GLU A 90 -5.42 13.60 11.18
C GLU A 90 -5.08 13.63 9.68
N GLY A 91 -5.04 12.47 9.01
CA GLY A 91 -4.66 12.40 7.59
C GLY A 91 -3.18 12.69 7.35
N ARG A 92 -2.30 12.39 8.30
CA ARG A 92 -0.84 12.57 8.21
C ARG A 92 -0.09 11.30 7.83
N VAL A 93 -0.76 10.15 7.76
CA VAL A 93 -0.16 8.89 7.30
C VAL A 93 -0.16 8.83 5.77
N GLN A 94 1.04 8.80 5.18
CA GLN A 94 1.23 8.61 3.75
C GLN A 94 1.06 7.14 3.36
N THR A 95 1.72 6.25 4.10
CA THR A 95 1.73 4.81 3.84
C THR A 95 1.62 4.04 5.15
N LEU A 96 0.77 3.02 5.18
CA LEU A 96 0.55 2.14 6.32
C LEU A 96 0.79 0.68 5.91
N PHE A 97 1.54 -0.04 6.73
CA PHE A 97 1.72 -1.49 6.64
C PHE A 97 1.01 -2.15 7.83
N VAL A 98 0.21 -3.17 7.56
CA VAL A 98 -0.58 -3.88 8.57
C VAL A 98 -0.28 -5.36 8.48
N ALA A 99 0.13 -5.96 9.59
CA ALA A 99 0.39 -7.39 9.66
C ALA A 99 -0.93 -8.17 9.58
N ARG A 100 -1.00 -9.11 8.62
CA ARG A 100 -2.16 -9.97 8.38
C ARG A 100 -2.41 -10.86 9.59
N ASN A 101 -3.67 -11.04 9.96
CA ASN A 101 -4.12 -11.89 11.07
C ASN A 101 -3.52 -11.49 12.43
N LYS A 102 -3.11 -10.23 12.59
CA LYS A 102 -2.71 -9.63 13.85
C LYS A 102 -3.69 -8.52 14.19
N HIS A 103 -3.92 -8.33 15.48
CA HIS A 103 -4.87 -7.33 15.99
C HIS A 103 -4.25 -6.58 17.16
N SER A 104 -4.59 -5.31 17.27
CA SER A 104 -4.30 -4.50 18.46
C SER A 104 -5.63 -4.02 19.02
N TRP A 105 -6.07 -4.66 20.10
CA TRP A 105 -7.35 -4.33 20.73
C TRP A 105 -7.21 -3.09 21.60
N GLY A 106 -8.20 -2.22 21.56
CA GLY A 106 -8.18 -1.02 22.38
C GLY A 106 -9.39 -0.13 22.18
N GLN A 107 -9.24 1.11 22.63
CA GLN A 107 -10.19 2.19 22.43
C GLN A 107 -9.46 3.41 21.87
N TYR A 108 -10.15 4.17 21.03
CA TYR A 108 -9.70 5.45 20.52
C TYR A 108 -10.72 6.51 20.88
N ASP A 109 -10.26 7.57 21.53
CA ASP A 109 -11.04 8.77 21.84
C ASP A 109 -10.62 9.85 20.82
N GLU A 110 -11.48 10.07 19.82
CA GLU A 110 -11.23 11.04 18.74
C GLU A 110 -11.15 12.48 19.27
N GLU A 111 -11.93 12.84 20.30
CA GLU A 111 -11.97 14.19 20.84
C GLU A 111 -10.67 14.54 21.57
N LYS A 112 -10.11 13.58 22.31
CA LYS A 112 -8.84 13.75 23.04
C LYS A 112 -7.62 13.34 22.24
N ASN A 113 -7.82 12.69 21.10
CA ASN A 113 -6.79 12.09 20.27
C ASN A 113 -5.90 11.10 21.04
N THR A 114 -6.51 10.30 21.92
CA THR A 114 -5.81 9.35 22.80
C THR A 114 -6.18 7.91 22.47
N VAL A 115 -5.16 7.04 22.49
CA VAL A 115 -5.31 5.60 22.25
C VAL A 115 -5.05 4.84 23.54
N GLU A 116 -5.96 3.93 23.91
CA GLU A 116 -5.79 3.01 25.03
C GLU A 116 -5.69 1.58 24.53
N LEU A 117 -4.64 0.85 24.91
CA LEU A 117 -4.42 -0.54 24.52
C LEU A 117 -4.96 -1.51 25.57
N PHE A 118 -5.62 -2.56 25.10
CA PHE A 118 -6.07 -3.67 25.93
C PHE A 118 -5.27 -4.94 25.61
N LYS A 119 -4.92 -5.70 26.66
CA LYS A 119 -4.24 -7.00 26.50
C LYS A 119 -5.13 -8.05 25.81
N GLU A 120 -6.43 -7.95 26.01
CA GLU A 120 -7.43 -8.85 25.44
C GLU A 120 -8.63 -8.05 24.94
N SER A 121 -9.38 -8.64 24.00
CA SER A 121 -10.61 -8.03 23.50
C SER A 121 -11.67 -7.99 24.61
N LYS A 122 -12.02 -6.79 25.03
CA LYS A 122 -13.16 -6.49 25.91
C LYS A 122 -14.41 -6.21 25.07
N PRO A 123 -15.63 -6.35 25.64
CA PRO A 123 -16.84 -5.84 25.00
C PRO A 123 -16.66 -4.37 24.60
N LYS A 124 -16.91 -4.04 23.33
CA LYS A 124 -16.66 -2.72 22.69
C LYS A 124 -15.20 -2.39 22.32
N SER A 125 -14.26 -3.33 22.42
CA SER A 125 -12.91 -3.09 21.93
C SER A 125 -12.90 -2.96 20.41
N LEU A 126 -12.19 -1.96 19.92
CA LEU A 126 -11.93 -1.77 18.50
C LEU A 126 -10.61 -2.45 18.15
N ASP A 127 -10.52 -2.93 16.90
CA ASP A 127 -9.23 -3.25 16.31
C ASP A 127 -8.60 -1.95 15.80
N LEU A 128 -7.65 -1.43 16.57
CA LEU A 128 -6.98 -0.16 16.30
C LEU A 128 -6.19 -0.18 14.99
N MET A 129 -5.70 -1.36 14.58
CA MET A 129 -4.99 -1.51 13.30
C MET A 129 -5.95 -1.35 12.13
N SER A 130 -7.13 -1.97 12.22
CA SER A 130 -8.21 -1.83 11.25
C SER A 130 -8.74 -0.39 11.18
N LEU A 131 -8.84 0.28 12.34
CA LEU A 131 -9.24 1.68 12.40
C LEU A 131 -8.20 2.60 11.74
N ALA A 132 -6.90 2.42 12.03
CA ALA A 132 -5.82 3.19 11.41
C ALA A 132 -5.78 2.98 9.89
N ALA A 133 -6.01 1.76 9.41
CA ALA A 133 -6.12 1.46 7.98
C ALA A 133 -7.30 2.19 7.34
N THR A 134 -8.44 2.25 8.04
CA THR A 134 -9.64 2.95 7.57
C THR A 134 -9.37 4.44 7.40
N TYR A 135 -8.86 5.14 8.43
CA TYR A 135 -8.54 6.56 8.31
C TYR A 135 -7.46 6.83 7.25
N THR A 136 -6.42 5.99 7.18
CA THR A 136 -5.38 6.13 6.17
C THR A 136 -5.97 6.06 4.77
N HIS A 137 -6.84 5.08 4.51
CA HIS A 137 -7.50 4.93 3.21
C HIS A 137 -8.43 6.11 2.89
N LEU A 138 -9.24 6.56 3.87
CA LEU A 138 -10.15 7.70 3.71
C LEU A 138 -9.39 9.01 3.42
N HIS A 139 -8.19 9.17 4.00
CA HIS A 139 -7.30 10.32 3.75
C HIS A 139 -6.35 10.12 2.57
N GLY A 140 -6.62 9.16 1.68
CA GLY A 140 -5.85 8.94 0.44
C GLY A 140 -4.42 8.44 0.66
N GLY A 141 -4.12 7.88 1.84
CA GLY A 141 -2.88 7.16 2.10
C GLY A 141 -2.91 5.74 1.52
N LYS A 142 -1.73 5.14 1.35
CA LYS A 142 -1.57 3.77 0.85
C LYS A 142 -1.63 2.78 2.02
N VAL A 143 -2.32 1.66 1.86
CA VAL A 143 -2.37 0.59 2.87
C VAL A 143 -1.90 -0.72 2.26
N TYR A 144 -0.91 -1.35 2.89
CA TYR A 144 -0.36 -2.64 2.52
C TYR A 144 -0.64 -3.66 3.62
N ILE A 145 -1.31 -4.78 3.28
CA ILE A 145 -1.57 -5.88 4.21
C ILE A 145 -0.56 -6.99 3.95
N LEU A 146 0.40 -7.15 4.86
CA LEU A 146 1.56 -8.02 4.68
C LEU A 146 1.54 -9.22 5.63
N PRO A 147 2.07 -10.38 5.23
CA PRO A 147 2.46 -11.40 6.20
C PRO A 147 3.41 -10.82 7.26
N PRO A 148 3.35 -11.25 8.54
CA PRO A 148 4.23 -10.76 9.60
C PRO A 148 5.73 -10.82 9.26
N GLU A 149 6.14 -11.82 8.49
CA GLU A 149 7.51 -12.03 8.00
C GLU A 149 7.98 -11.00 6.95
N GLU A 150 7.05 -10.33 6.27
CA GLU A 150 7.35 -9.29 5.27
C GLU A 150 7.21 -7.86 5.84
N MET A 151 6.90 -7.73 7.13
CA MET A 151 6.76 -6.42 7.77
C MET A 151 8.07 -5.64 7.71
N PRO A 152 8.03 -4.31 7.43
CA PRO A 152 9.25 -3.50 7.36
C PRO A 152 10.08 -3.51 8.65
N GLN A 153 9.41 -3.59 9.80
CA GLN A 153 10.01 -3.75 11.11
C GLN A 153 9.66 -5.13 11.70
N PRO A 154 10.66 -5.96 12.07
CA PRO A 154 10.42 -7.22 12.74
C PRO A 154 9.62 -7.05 14.03
N ALA A 155 8.71 -7.99 14.30
CA ALA A 155 7.82 -8.03 15.48
C ALA A 155 6.79 -6.89 15.59
N ALA A 156 6.82 -5.87 14.72
CA ALA A 156 5.78 -4.86 14.66
C ALA A 156 4.53 -5.42 13.96
N ASN A 157 3.35 -5.15 14.52
CA ASN A 157 2.08 -5.50 13.88
C ASN A 157 1.60 -4.42 12.91
N ILE A 158 2.13 -3.20 13.02
CA ILE A 158 1.77 -2.06 12.19
C ILE A 158 3.01 -1.17 11.99
N CYS A 159 3.15 -0.58 10.82
CA CYS A 159 4.20 0.40 10.52
C CYS A 159 3.60 1.53 9.68
N ALA A 160 3.99 2.77 9.91
CA ALA A 160 3.53 3.91 9.13
C ALA A 160 4.68 4.82 8.71
N ILE A 161 4.51 5.44 7.55
CA ILE A 161 5.30 6.55 7.03
C ILE A 161 4.39 7.77 7.01
N TYR A 162 4.88 8.89 7.52
CA TYR A 162 4.14 10.14 7.59
C TYR A 162 4.43 11.04 6.39
N ARG A 163 3.50 11.96 6.11
CA ARG A 163 3.63 13.01 5.08
C ARG A 163 4.50 14.15 5.56
#